data_AF-A0A5E8H718-F1
#
_entry.id   AF-A0A5E8H718-F1
#
_cell.length_a   1.000
_cell.length_b   1.000
_cell.length_c   1.000
_cell.angle_alpha   90.00
_cell.angle_beta   90.00
_cell.angle_gamma   90.00
#
_symmetry.space_group_name_H-M   'P 1'
#
loop_
_entity.id
_entity.type
_entity.pdbx_description
1 polymer ?
#
loop_
_entity_poly.entity_id
_entity_poly.type
_entity_poly.pdbx_seq_one_letter_code
_entity_poly.pdbx_strand_id
1 'polypeptide(L)'
;MLTETGVAGHPESYFHKPDLGNWASYLGVSRSAGMGELEYLRLLIDTAIEQGTANTGMFGLRLQRHSFDFFFRQLRILCPNEPTDKARFEAVFGRTLFVHLTRPDKLSQAVSFVKAQQSGLWHRAADGSELERLSPPADPVYDFAALKDCCDQFIQFDRDWNDWFAEQAIKPLRLSYDDLCGDPQTELKRVLTALDLPPSAADPVQPGVAKLADSINADWIKRFQDQTATGS
;
A
#
# COMPACT_ATOMS: atom_id res chain seq x y z
N MET A 1 -12.12 1.80 4.24
CA MET A 1 -13.15 1.23 3.34
C MET A 1 -13.27 -0.29 3.44
N LEU A 2 -12.30 -1.12 3.02
CA LEU A 2 -12.46 -2.60 3.09
C LEU A 2 -12.75 -3.09 4.52
N THR A 3 -11.99 -2.60 5.52
CA THR A 3 -12.24 -2.88 6.94
C THR A 3 -13.67 -2.55 7.37
N GLU A 4 -14.23 -1.44 6.89
CA GLU A 4 -15.57 -0.96 7.27
C GLU A 4 -16.69 -1.83 6.73
N THR A 5 -16.41 -2.70 5.74
CA THR A 5 -17.39 -3.68 5.25
C THR A 5 -17.66 -4.80 6.25
N GLY A 6 -16.73 -5.04 7.19
CA GLY A 6 -16.81 -6.13 8.16
C GLY A 6 -16.67 -7.54 7.57
N VAL A 7 -16.42 -7.68 6.27
CA VAL A 7 -16.35 -8.99 5.57
C VAL A 7 -15.07 -9.21 4.77
N ALA A 8 -14.25 -8.17 4.58
CA ALA A 8 -13.07 -8.19 3.72
C ALA A 8 -11.75 -7.95 4.49
N GLY A 9 -11.63 -8.56 5.67
CA GLY A 9 -10.44 -8.44 6.52
C GLY A 9 -10.22 -7.06 7.12
N HIS A 10 -9.02 -6.88 7.65
CA HIS A 10 -8.49 -5.62 8.16
C HIS A 10 -7.16 -5.30 7.43
N PRO A 11 -7.22 -4.89 6.16
CA PRO A 11 -6.01 -4.69 5.36
C PRO A 11 -5.16 -3.54 5.88
N GLU A 12 -3.99 -3.88 6.39
CA GLU A 12 -2.96 -2.95 6.84
C GLU A 12 -1.61 -3.21 6.17
N SER A 13 -0.64 -2.31 6.38
CA SER A 13 0.73 -2.50 5.90
C SER A 13 1.60 -3.27 6.89
N TYR A 14 1.19 -4.48 7.28
CA TYR A 14 1.92 -5.34 8.23
C TYR A 14 3.41 -5.51 7.90
N PHE A 15 3.75 -5.50 6.61
CA PHE A 15 5.11 -5.69 6.08
C PHE A 15 5.69 -4.43 5.44
N HIS A 16 5.39 -3.24 6.00
CA HIS A 16 5.81 -1.95 5.43
C HIS A 16 7.33 -1.71 5.48
N LYS A 17 7.96 -1.81 6.66
CA LYS A 17 9.41 -1.58 6.78
C LYS A 17 10.15 -2.89 6.50
N PRO A 18 11.19 -2.93 5.66
CA PRO A 18 11.91 -4.16 5.30
C PRO A 18 12.87 -4.62 6.42
N ASP A 19 12.32 -4.86 7.62
CA ASP A 19 13.05 -5.25 8.82
C ASP A 19 12.12 -6.05 9.77
N LEU A 20 12.60 -7.19 10.27
CA LEU A 20 11.81 -8.06 11.15
C LEU A 20 11.50 -7.41 12.51
N GLY A 21 12.40 -6.55 13.01
CA GLY A 21 12.17 -5.82 14.27
C GLY A 21 11.01 -4.83 14.15
N ASN A 22 10.92 -4.13 13.02
CA ASN A 22 9.80 -3.24 12.72
C ASN A 22 8.49 -4.01 12.54
N TRP A 23 8.50 -5.18 11.88
CA TRP A 23 7.31 -6.03 11.78
C TRP A 23 6.84 -6.47 13.17
N ALA A 24 7.75 -6.92 14.01
CA ALA A 24 7.45 -7.36 15.37
C ALA A 24 6.90 -6.23 16.23
N SER A 25 7.51 -5.05 16.17
CA SER A 25 7.02 -3.86 16.88
C SER A 25 5.62 -3.46 16.41
N TYR A 26 5.34 -3.54 15.10
CA TYR A 26 4.02 -3.22 14.55
C TYR A 26 2.96 -4.24 14.97
N LEU A 27 3.32 -5.53 14.99
CA LEU A 27 2.43 -6.64 15.37
C LEU A 27 2.30 -6.85 16.87
N GLY A 28 3.11 -6.17 17.70
CA GLY A 28 3.16 -6.39 19.14
C GLY A 28 3.79 -7.73 19.55
N VAL A 29 4.66 -8.29 18.71
CA VAL A 29 5.31 -9.59 18.93
C VAL A 29 6.68 -9.41 19.59
N SER A 30 6.94 -10.17 20.64
CA SER A 30 8.27 -10.27 21.26
C SER A 30 8.91 -11.62 20.95
N ARG A 31 10.19 -11.61 20.58
CA ARG A 31 10.96 -12.85 20.40
C ARG A 31 11.44 -13.39 21.76
N SER A 32 11.06 -14.62 22.10
CA SER A 32 11.55 -15.28 23.32
C SER A 32 13.00 -15.75 23.17
N ALA A 33 13.70 -15.86 24.31
CA ALA A 33 15.06 -16.39 24.34
C ALA A 33 15.07 -17.85 23.85
N GLY A 34 15.94 -18.15 22.89
CA GLY A 34 16.08 -19.49 22.31
C GLY A 34 15.15 -19.80 21.12
N MET A 35 14.21 -18.89 20.78
CA MET A 35 13.35 -19.05 19.60
C MET A 35 14.17 -19.04 18.31
N GLY A 36 14.01 -20.07 17.47
CA GLY A 36 14.69 -20.16 16.18
C GLY A 36 14.22 -19.08 15.20
N GLU A 37 15.03 -18.76 14.19
CA GLU A 37 14.66 -17.74 13.20
C GLU A 37 13.40 -18.11 12.39
N LEU A 38 13.30 -19.38 11.98
CA LEU A 38 12.15 -19.87 11.22
C LEU A 38 10.86 -19.84 12.06
N GLU A 39 10.96 -20.20 13.34
CA GLU A 39 9.85 -20.14 14.30
C GLU A 39 9.41 -18.70 14.53
N TYR A 40 10.37 -17.78 14.73
CA TYR A 40 10.08 -16.36 14.88
C TYR A 40 9.41 -15.76 13.65
N LEU A 41 9.89 -16.11 12.46
CA LEU A 41 9.30 -15.63 11.22
C LEU A 41 7.87 -16.17 11.02
N ARG A 42 7.61 -17.44 11.35
CA ARG A 42 6.24 -18.00 11.34
C ARG A 42 5.34 -17.25 12.30
N LEU A 43 5.79 -17.00 13.53
CA LEU A 43 5.02 -16.25 14.52
C LEU A 43 4.62 -14.86 14.00
N LEU A 44 5.53 -14.13 13.34
CA LEU A 44 5.22 -12.82 12.76
C LEU A 44 4.17 -12.92 11.65
N ILE A 45 4.31 -13.90 10.74
CA ILE A 45 3.35 -14.11 9.64
C ILE A 45 1.98 -14.52 10.19
N ASP A 46 1.92 -15.48 11.10
CA ASP A 46 0.67 -15.99 11.68
C ASP A 46 -0.05 -14.88 12.45
N THR A 47 0.69 -14.05 13.20
CA THR A 47 0.13 -12.89 13.91
C THR A 47 -0.43 -11.85 12.93
N ALA A 48 0.28 -11.58 11.83
CA ALA A 48 -0.21 -10.68 10.79
C ALA A 48 -1.49 -11.23 10.12
N ILE A 49 -1.55 -12.54 9.85
CA ILE A 49 -2.73 -13.20 9.30
C ILE A 49 -3.91 -13.08 10.26
N GLU A 50 -3.71 -13.36 11.55
CA GLU A 50 -4.76 -13.25 12.57
C GLU A 50 -5.31 -11.82 12.64
N GLN A 51 -4.43 -10.83 12.79
CA GLN A 51 -4.83 -9.41 12.87
C GLN A 51 -5.50 -8.93 11.58
N GLY A 52 -4.96 -9.29 10.41
CA GLY A 52 -5.50 -8.89 9.12
C GLY A 52 -6.75 -9.65 8.70
N THR A 53 -7.05 -10.76 9.36
CA THR A 53 -8.32 -11.48 9.19
C THR A 53 -9.43 -10.86 10.01
N ALA A 54 -9.12 -10.39 11.23
CA ALA A 54 -10.04 -9.67 12.12
C ALA A 54 -11.43 -10.34 12.27
N ASN A 55 -11.47 -11.67 12.39
CA ASN A 55 -12.70 -12.49 12.47
C ASN A 55 -13.63 -12.44 11.25
N THR A 56 -13.21 -11.87 10.13
CA THR A 56 -14.01 -11.81 8.89
C THR A 56 -13.92 -13.10 8.06
N GLY A 57 -12.93 -13.95 8.35
CA GLY A 57 -12.60 -15.14 7.55
C GLY A 57 -11.78 -14.84 6.29
N MET A 58 -11.44 -13.57 6.03
CA MET A 58 -10.63 -13.12 4.91
C MET A 58 -9.42 -12.32 5.41
N PHE A 59 -8.21 -12.70 5.01
CA PHE A 59 -7.01 -11.91 5.30
C PHE A 59 -6.85 -10.78 4.25
N GLY A 60 -6.62 -9.55 4.73
CA GLY A 60 -6.29 -8.40 3.88
C GLY A 60 -4.86 -7.91 4.11
N LEU A 61 -4.16 -7.53 3.04
CA LEU A 61 -2.79 -6.98 3.11
C LEU A 61 -2.60 -5.82 2.15
N ARG A 62 -1.99 -4.71 2.63
CA ARG A 62 -1.42 -3.67 1.78
C ARG A 62 0.09 -3.86 1.67
N LEU A 63 0.57 -4.19 0.47
CA LEU A 63 2.00 -4.36 0.18
C LEU A 63 2.49 -3.24 -0.76
N GLN A 64 3.63 -2.64 -0.44
CA GLN A 64 4.23 -1.57 -1.23
C GLN A 64 5.56 -2.02 -1.83
N ARG A 65 5.92 -1.45 -3.00
CA ARG A 65 7.06 -1.93 -3.78
C ARG A 65 8.39 -1.88 -3.02
N HIS A 66 8.60 -0.85 -2.19
CA HIS A 66 9.84 -0.68 -1.44
C HIS A 66 10.13 -1.78 -0.42
N SER A 67 9.11 -2.51 0.06
CA SER A 67 9.27 -3.60 1.02
C SER A 67 9.20 -5.00 0.40
N PHE A 68 8.83 -5.05 -0.89
CA PHE A 68 8.56 -6.27 -1.65
C PHE A 68 9.72 -7.28 -1.63
N ASP A 69 10.95 -6.85 -1.95
CA ASP A 69 12.09 -7.75 -2.09
C ASP A 69 12.44 -8.41 -0.76
N PHE A 70 12.36 -7.64 0.33
CA PHE A 70 12.60 -8.14 1.68
C PHE A 70 11.50 -9.12 2.08
N PHE A 71 10.24 -8.78 1.80
CA PHE A 71 9.10 -9.63 2.09
C PHE A 71 9.19 -10.99 1.40
N PHE A 72 9.43 -11.02 0.08
CA PHE A 72 9.58 -12.29 -0.65
C PHE A 72 10.83 -13.07 -0.27
N ARG A 73 11.90 -12.40 0.18
CA ARG A 73 13.04 -13.09 0.80
C ARG A 73 12.61 -13.89 2.05
N GLN A 74 11.74 -13.33 2.88
CA GLN A 74 11.22 -14.05 4.04
C GLN A 74 10.32 -15.22 3.63
N LEU A 75 9.45 -15.04 2.63
CA LEU A 75 8.63 -16.13 2.13
C LEU A 75 9.47 -17.28 1.52
N ARG A 76 10.63 -16.98 0.92
CA ARG A 76 11.57 -18.02 0.45
C ARG A 76 12.18 -18.84 1.58
N ILE A 77 12.36 -18.25 2.77
CA ILE A 77 12.80 -18.96 3.97
C ILE A 77 11.69 -19.88 4.50
N LEU A 78 10.44 -19.39 4.51
CA LEU A 78 9.28 -20.16 4.99
C LEU A 78 8.90 -21.31 4.05
N CYS A 79 8.96 -21.05 2.74
CA CYS A 79 8.50 -21.94 1.68
C CYS A 79 9.63 -22.16 0.66
N PRO A 80 10.72 -22.87 1.04
CA PRO A 80 11.90 -23.01 0.20
C PRO A 80 11.63 -23.87 -1.05
N ASN A 81 10.66 -24.79 -0.97
CA ASN A 81 10.38 -25.77 -2.03
C ASN A 81 9.39 -25.25 -3.08
N GLU A 82 8.73 -24.12 -2.84
CA GLU A 82 7.80 -23.56 -3.83
C GLU A 82 8.57 -22.99 -5.03
N PRO A 83 8.10 -23.16 -6.27
CA PRO A 83 8.89 -22.78 -7.44
C PRO A 83 8.83 -21.28 -7.75
N THR A 84 7.77 -20.59 -7.36
CA THR A 84 7.51 -19.19 -7.75
C THR A 84 7.16 -18.31 -6.55
N ASP A 85 7.27 -16.99 -6.69
CA ASP A 85 6.88 -16.06 -5.63
C ASP A 85 5.37 -16.13 -5.38
N LYS A 86 4.55 -16.27 -6.43
CA LYS A 86 3.10 -16.51 -6.29
C LYS A 86 2.80 -17.77 -5.47
N ALA A 87 3.44 -18.89 -5.78
CA ALA A 87 3.22 -20.14 -5.07
C ALA A 87 3.60 -20.03 -3.59
N ARG A 88 4.69 -19.32 -3.27
CA ARG A 88 5.07 -19.02 -1.88
C ARG A 88 4.03 -18.17 -1.17
N PHE A 89 3.51 -17.15 -1.85
CA PHE A 89 2.46 -16.31 -1.30
C PHE A 89 1.21 -17.13 -1.01
N GLU A 90 0.75 -17.94 -1.96
CA GLU A 90 -0.45 -18.77 -1.81
C GLU A 90 -0.26 -19.92 -0.81
N ALA A 91 0.96 -20.43 -0.64
CA ALA A 91 1.27 -21.43 0.39
C ALA A 91 1.15 -20.87 1.82
N VAL A 92 1.36 -19.56 2.00
CA VAL A 92 1.28 -18.88 3.30
C VAL A 92 -0.10 -18.27 3.54
N PHE A 93 -0.66 -17.58 2.54
CA PHE A 93 -1.88 -16.77 2.69
C PHE A 93 -3.11 -17.40 2.02
N GLY A 94 -2.97 -18.53 1.32
CA GLY A 94 -4.05 -19.17 0.58
C GLY A 94 -4.34 -18.51 -0.78
N ARG A 95 -5.45 -18.93 -1.41
CA ARG A 95 -5.89 -18.38 -2.71
C ARG A 95 -6.07 -16.87 -2.59
N THR A 96 -5.33 -16.11 -3.41
CA THR A 96 -5.21 -14.66 -3.25
C THR A 96 -5.80 -13.91 -4.45
N LEU A 97 -6.67 -12.92 -4.19
CA LEU A 97 -6.98 -11.88 -5.16
C LEU A 97 -5.91 -10.77 -5.07
N PHE A 98 -5.16 -10.59 -6.15
CA PHE A 98 -4.24 -9.46 -6.26
C PHE A 98 -4.98 -8.22 -6.76
N VAL A 99 -4.96 -7.14 -5.99
CA VAL A 99 -5.48 -5.83 -6.40
C VAL A 99 -4.30 -4.89 -6.64
N HIS A 100 -4.20 -4.34 -7.84
CA HIS A 100 -3.16 -3.37 -8.20
C HIS A 100 -3.77 -1.99 -8.32
N LEU A 101 -3.58 -1.17 -7.29
CA LEU A 101 -3.94 0.23 -7.28
C LEU A 101 -2.75 1.07 -7.77
N THR A 102 -2.93 1.79 -8.87
CA THR A 102 -1.92 2.70 -9.40
C THR A 102 -2.48 4.10 -9.64
N ARG A 103 -1.60 5.10 -9.64
CA ARG A 103 -1.91 6.46 -10.07
C ARG A 103 -1.20 6.70 -11.40
N PRO A 104 -1.93 6.92 -12.52
CA PRO A 104 -1.31 7.16 -13.82
C PRO A 104 -0.46 8.44 -13.85
N ASP A 105 -0.95 9.52 -13.22
CA ASP A 105 -0.21 10.78 -13.10
C ASP A 105 0.86 10.69 -12.00
N LYS A 106 2.07 10.28 -12.40
CA LYS A 106 3.22 10.11 -11.51
C LYS A 106 3.76 11.43 -10.97
N LEU A 107 3.62 12.53 -11.70
CA LEU A 107 4.05 13.84 -11.22
C LEU A 107 3.14 14.31 -10.07
N SER A 108 1.83 14.25 -10.26
CA SER A 108 0.89 14.56 -9.19
C SER A 108 1.03 13.62 -8.00
N GLN A 109 1.38 12.35 -8.24
CA GLN A 109 1.73 11.40 -7.18
C GLN A 109 2.97 11.84 -6.40
N ALA A 110 4.07 12.17 -7.10
CA ALA A 110 5.33 12.62 -6.50
C ALA A 110 5.16 13.90 -5.69
N VAL A 111 4.46 14.91 -6.22
CA VAL A 111 4.17 16.16 -5.51
C VAL A 111 3.38 15.89 -4.23
N SER A 112 2.35 15.04 -4.30
CA SER A 112 1.56 14.68 -3.11
C SER A 112 2.42 13.97 -2.05
N PHE A 113 3.29 13.06 -2.48
CA PHE A 113 4.16 12.30 -1.59
C PHE A 113 5.24 13.16 -0.93
N VAL A 114 5.99 13.95 -1.71
CA VAL A 114 7.05 14.82 -1.19
C VAL A 114 6.47 15.85 -0.24
N LYS A 115 5.30 16.43 -0.55
CA LYS A 115 4.60 17.35 0.35
C LYS A 115 4.21 16.67 1.67
N ALA A 116 3.64 15.46 1.61
CA ALA A 116 3.27 14.71 2.81
C ALA A 116 4.49 14.35 3.66
N GLN A 117 5.60 13.96 3.02
CA GLN A 117 6.86 13.64 3.69
C GLN A 117 7.46 14.85 4.39
N GLN A 118 7.49 16.02 3.74
CA GLN A 118 8.05 17.24 4.33
C GLN A 118 7.17 17.79 5.45
N SER A 119 5.85 17.85 5.23
CA SER A 119 4.90 18.41 6.20
C SER A 119 4.55 17.46 7.35
N GLY A 120 4.91 16.18 7.22
CA GLY A 120 4.55 15.11 8.16
C GLY A 120 3.10 14.64 8.06
N LEU A 121 2.27 15.24 7.21
CA LEU A 121 0.83 14.99 7.15
C LEU A 121 0.46 14.11 5.96
N TRP A 122 -0.03 12.90 6.25
CA TRP A 122 -0.30 11.87 5.25
C TRP A 122 -1.78 11.71 4.93
N HIS A 123 -2.66 11.86 5.92
CA HIS A 123 -4.10 11.74 5.74
C HIS A 123 -4.87 12.83 6.51
N ARG A 124 -5.94 13.34 5.89
CA ARG A 124 -6.95 14.20 6.51
C ARG A 124 -8.34 13.61 6.32
N ALA A 125 -9.18 13.76 7.34
CA ALA A 125 -10.58 13.43 7.26
C ALA A 125 -11.34 14.45 6.42
N ALA A 126 -12.55 14.09 6.01
CA ALA A 126 -13.45 14.97 5.26
C ALA A 126 -13.81 16.26 6.02
N ASP A 127 -13.79 16.23 7.36
CA ASP A 127 -14.03 17.40 8.23
C ASP A 127 -12.79 18.29 8.44
N GLY A 128 -11.66 17.94 7.81
CA GLY A 128 -10.40 18.67 7.90
C GLY A 128 -9.51 18.28 9.07
N SER A 129 -9.94 17.37 9.95
CA SER A 129 -9.10 16.84 11.02
C SER A 129 -7.94 15.99 10.47
N GLU A 130 -6.81 16.00 11.18
CA GLU A 130 -5.63 15.21 10.80
C GLU A 130 -5.83 13.77 11.24
N LEU A 131 -5.82 12.84 10.28
CA LEU A 131 -5.94 11.41 10.55
C LEU A 131 -4.58 10.77 10.82
N GLU A 132 -3.52 11.26 10.16
CA GLU A 132 -2.18 10.68 10.29
C GLU A 132 -1.09 11.74 10.10
N ARG A 133 -0.36 12.02 11.20
CA ARG A 133 0.84 12.87 11.23
C ARG A 133 2.02 12.09 11.79
N LEU A 134 3.10 12.00 11.01
CA LEU A 134 4.31 11.23 11.36
C LEU A 134 5.49 12.11 11.78
N SER A 135 5.41 13.44 11.60
CA SER A 135 6.42 14.39 12.05
C SER A 135 5.83 15.77 12.37
N PRO A 136 6.56 16.64 13.10
CA PRO A 136 6.12 18.00 13.39
C PRO A 136 5.75 18.77 12.11
N PRO A 137 4.73 19.66 12.16
CA PRO A 137 4.36 20.47 11.01
C PRO A 137 5.55 21.30 10.50
N ALA A 138 5.75 21.25 9.19
CA ALA A 138 6.71 22.08 8.48
C ALA A 138 6.09 22.57 7.16
N ASP A 139 6.46 23.79 6.77
CA ASP A 139 6.04 24.34 5.49
C ASP A 139 6.76 23.61 4.35
N PRO A 140 6.04 22.96 3.43
CA PRO A 140 6.66 22.22 2.35
C PRO A 140 7.34 23.19 1.37
N VAL A 141 8.54 22.83 0.93
CA VAL A 141 9.38 23.62 0.01
C VAL A 141 9.55 22.86 -1.30
N TYR A 142 9.35 23.57 -2.41
CA TYR A 142 9.57 23.04 -3.75
C TYR A 142 11.04 22.64 -3.93
N ASP A 143 11.26 21.39 -4.28
CA ASP A 143 12.57 20.82 -4.61
C ASP A 143 12.43 20.01 -5.90
N PHE A 144 12.99 20.54 -6.99
CA PHE A 144 12.91 19.91 -8.31
C PHE A 144 13.60 18.55 -8.33
N ALA A 145 14.77 18.42 -7.71
CA ALA A 145 15.53 17.18 -7.70
C ALA A 145 14.77 16.10 -6.93
N ALA A 146 14.26 16.43 -5.73
CA ALA A 146 13.48 15.49 -4.93
C ALA A 146 12.19 15.04 -5.65
N LEU A 147 11.49 15.96 -6.33
CA LEU A 147 10.30 15.64 -7.12
C LEU A 147 10.65 14.75 -8.32
N LYS A 148 11.75 15.04 -9.01
CA LYS A 148 12.19 14.25 -10.16
C LYS A 148 12.56 12.83 -9.73
N ASP A 149 13.38 12.69 -8.70
CA ASP A 149 13.80 11.39 -8.17
C ASP A 149 12.58 10.58 -7.68
N CYS A 150 11.62 11.24 -7.02
CA CYS A 150 10.39 10.59 -6.58
C CYS A 150 9.51 10.14 -7.77
N CYS A 151 9.40 10.97 -8.81
CA CYS A 151 8.69 10.62 -10.04
C CYS A 151 9.31 9.39 -10.73
N ASP A 152 10.64 9.42 -10.93
CA ASP A 152 11.39 8.32 -11.52
C ASP A 152 11.24 7.03 -10.69
N GLN A 153 11.27 7.14 -9.37
CA GLN A 153 11.03 6.02 -8.46
C GLN A 153 9.61 5.44 -8.61
N PHE A 154 8.57 6.26 -8.68
CA PHE A 154 7.19 5.77 -8.86
C PHE A 154 6.94 5.19 -10.25
N ILE A 155 7.61 5.70 -11.29
CA ILE A 155 7.62 5.07 -12.61
C ILE A 155 8.26 3.69 -12.53
N GLN A 156 9.41 3.57 -11.86
CA GLN A 156 10.09 2.29 -11.70
C GLN A 156 9.25 1.30 -10.89
N PHE A 157 8.63 1.74 -9.79
CA PHE A 157 7.76 0.88 -9.00
C PHE A 157 6.57 0.35 -9.79
N ASP A 158 5.97 1.17 -10.65
CA ASP A 158 4.87 0.73 -11.51
C ASP A 158 5.33 -0.32 -12.51
N ARG A 159 6.51 -0.13 -13.14
CA ARG A 159 7.12 -1.11 -14.04
C ARG A 159 7.38 -2.43 -13.33
N ASP A 160 8.06 -2.39 -12.19
CA ASP A 160 8.42 -3.60 -11.45
C ASP A 160 7.20 -4.42 -11.03
N TRP A 161 6.10 -3.77 -10.61
CA TRP A 161 4.86 -4.48 -10.29
C TRP A 161 4.30 -5.19 -11.53
N ASN A 162 4.27 -4.50 -12.66
CA ASN A 162 3.76 -5.05 -13.91
C ASN A 162 4.61 -6.22 -14.42
N ASP A 163 5.93 -6.07 -14.36
CA ASP A 163 6.88 -7.12 -14.74
C ASP A 163 6.70 -8.35 -13.83
N TRP A 164 6.62 -8.15 -12.51
CA TRP A 164 6.36 -9.24 -11.58
C TRP A 164 5.02 -9.94 -11.83
N PHE A 165 3.93 -9.20 -12.07
CA PHE A 165 2.65 -9.84 -12.41
C PHE A 165 2.74 -10.68 -13.68
N ALA A 166 3.47 -10.22 -14.70
CA ALA A 166 3.69 -10.97 -15.93
C ALA A 166 4.53 -12.23 -15.69
N GLU A 167 5.65 -12.10 -14.97
CA GLU A 167 6.55 -13.21 -14.60
C GLU A 167 5.83 -14.29 -13.78
N GLN A 168 4.93 -13.90 -12.88
CA GLN A 168 4.17 -14.81 -12.03
C GLN A 168 2.86 -15.29 -12.66
N ALA A 169 2.55 -14.89 -13.89
CA ALA A 169 1.29 -15.15 -14.57
C ALA A 169 0.04 -14.76 -13.74
N ILE A 170 0.12 -13.62 -13.05
CA ILE A 170 -0.97 -13.05 -12.25
C ILE A 170 -1.74 -12.04 -13.10
N LYS A 171 -3.07 -12.15 -13.08
CA LYS A 171 -3.98 -11.13 -13.63
C LYS A 171 -4.60 -10.36 -12.46
N PRO A 172 -4.02 -9.23 -12.03
CA PRO A 172 -4.55 -8.48 -10.90
C PRO A 172 -5.83 -7.73 -11.29
N LEU A 173 -6.71 -7.50 -10.31
CA LEU A 173 -7.76 -6.50 -10.42
C LEU A 173 -7.11 -5.11 -10.46
N ARG A 174 -7.18 -4.44 -11.61
CA ARG A 174 -6.59 -3.11 -11.82
C ARG A 174 -7.54 -2.03 -11.36
N LEU A 175 -7.07 -1.20 -10.42
CA LEU A 175 -7.76 0.01 -9.96
C LEU A 175 -6.88 1.22 -10.25
N SER A 176 -7.48 2.32 -10.68
CA SER A 176 -6.79 3.61 -10.72
C SER A 176 -7.17 4.45 -9.50
N TYR A 177 -6.23 5.27 -9.02
CA TYR A 177 -6.50 6.23 -7.95
C TYR A 177 -7.64 7.20 -8.34
N ASP A 178 -7.69 7.61 -9.61
CA ASP A 178 -8.67 8.59 -10.07
C ASP A 178 -10.09 7.99 -10.11
N ASP A 179 -10.25 6.74 -10.56
CA ASP A 179 -11.53 6.02 -10.51
C ASP A 179 -11.97 5.80 -9.05
N LEU A 180 -11.03 5.35 -8.20
CA LEU A 180 -11.29 5.13 -6.78
C LEU A 180 -11.70 6.42 -6.05
N CYS A 181 -11.13 7.56 -6.41
CA CYS A 181 -11.53 8.84 -5.84
C CYS A 181 -12.83 9.38 -6.45
N GLY A 182 -13.11 9.10 -7.72
CA GLY A 182 -14.30 9.54 -8.42
C GLY A 182 -15.57 8.82 -7.96
N ASP A 183 -15.48 7.50 -7.75
CA ASP A 183 -16.58 6.69 -7.22
C ASP A 183 -16.05 5.55 -6.31
N PRO A 184 -15.69 5.87 -5.05
CA PRO A 184 -15.15 4.90 -4.11
C PRO A 184 -16.10 3.71 -3.86
N GLN A 185 -17.41 3.95 -3.91
CA GLN A 185 -18.45 2.96 -3.66
C GLN A 185 -18.49 1.92 -4.78
N THR A 186 -18.46 2.36 -6.04
CA THR A 186 -18.42 1.46 -7.19
C THR A 186 -17.15 0.62 -7.19
N GLU A 187 -15.99 1.21 -6.91
CA GLU A 187 -14.74 0.45 -6.84
C GLU A 187 -14.72 -0.53 -5.66
N LEU A 188 -15.27 -0.16 -4.50
CA LEU A 188 -15.42 -1.08 -3.36
C LEU A 188 -16.32 -2.27 -3.72
N LYS A 189 -17.47 -2.04 -4.37
CA LYS A 189 -18.36 -3.11 -4.85
C LYS A 189 -17.67 -4.04 -5.84
N ARG A 190 -16.85 -3.49 -6.73
CA ARG A 190 -16.07 -4.24 -7.71
C ARG A 190 -15.02 -5.14 -7.04
N VAL A 191 -14.34 -4.65 -6.01
CA VAL A 191 -13.40 -5.47 -5.19
C VAL A 191 -14.15 -6.58 -4.46
N LEU A 192 -15.27 -6.28 -3.79
CA LEU A 192 -16.07 -7.29 -3.08
C LEU A 192 -16.58 -8.38 -4.03
N THR A 193 -17.06 -8.00 -5.22
CA THR A 193 -17.49 -8.95 -6.24
C THR A 193 -16.34 -9.87 -6.67
N ALA A 194 -15.13 -9.33 -6.86
CA ALA A 194 -13.95 -10.12 -7.23
C ALA A 194 -13.45 -11.04 -6.10
N LEU A 195 -13.82 -10.76 -4.85
CA LEU A 195 -13.58 -11.60 -3.68
C LEU A 195 -14.70 -12.63 -3.45
N ASP A 196 -15.69 -12.72 -4.33
CA ASP A 196 -16.90 -13.53 -4.15
C ASP A 196 -17.70 -13.16 -2.87
N LEU A 197 -17.63 -11.89 -2.46
CA LEU A 197 -18.34 -11.33 -1.30
C LEU A 197 -19.58 -10.50 -1.74
N PRO A 198 -20.60 -10.32 -0.86
CA PRO A 198 -21.78 -9.54 -1.19
C PRO A 198 -21.44 -8.06 -1.47
N PRO A 199 -21.72 -7.52 -2.68
CA PRO A 199 -21.44 -6.12 -2.98
C PRO A 199 -22.22 -5.13 -2.10
N SER A 200 -23.37 -5.56 -1.56
CA SER A 200 -24.17 -4.76 -0.63
C SER A 200 -23.47 -4.46 0.70
N ALA A 201 -22.40 -5.19 1.04
CA ALA A 201 -21.57 -4.84 2.20
C ALA A 201 -20.85 -3.49 2.05
N ALA A 202 -20.80 -2.93 0.84
CA ALA A 202 -20.30 -1.57 0.58
C ALA A 202 -21.33 -0.46 0.87
N ASP A 203 -22.63 -0.78 0.90
CA ASP A 203 -23.69 0.24 1.02
C ASP A 203 -23.63 1.09 2.31
N PRO A 204 -23.29 0.56 3.50
CA PRO A 204 -23.16 1.38 4.70
C PRO A 204 -21.82 2.12 4.81
N VAL A 205 -20.84 1.82 3.94
CA VAL A 205 -19.49 2.38 4.00
C VAL A 205 -19.48 3.81 3.46
N GLN A 206 -18.90 4.75 4.22
CA GLN A 206 -18.74 6.15 3.83
C GLN A 206 -17.27 6.44 3.54
N PRO A 207 -16.89 7.07 2.42
CA PRO A 207 -15.48 7.31 2.10
C PRO A 207 -14.92 8.37 3.06
N GLY A 208 -13.98 7.98 3.91
CA GLY A 208 -13.54 8.80 5.05
C GLY A 208 -12.35 9.74 4.80
N VAL A 209 -11.83 9.87 3.57
CA VAL A 209 -10.57 10.60 3.34
C VAL A 209 -10.74 11.70 2.30
N ALA A 210 -10.37 12.93 2.66
CA ALA A 210 -10.34 14.05 1.74
C ALA A 210 -9.04 14.09 0.93
N LYS A 211 -9.14 14.55 -0.32
CA LYS A 211 -7.97 14.78 -1.18
C LYS A 211 -7.11 15.91 -0.61
N LEU A 212 -5.82 15.64 -0.36
CA LEU A 212 -4.84 16.63 0.12
C LEU A 212 -4.31 17.58 -0.98
N ALA A 213 -4.90 17.58 -2.17
CA ALA A 213 -4.47 18.45 -3.26
C ALA A 213 -4.99 19.87 -3.01
N ASP A 214 -4.06 20.83 -2.96
CA ASP A 214 -4.33 22.25 -2.74
C ASP A 214 -3.59 23.11 -3.79
N SER A 215 -3.60 24.43 -3.62
CA SER A 215 -2.90 25.36 -4.51
C SER A 215 -1.39 25.14 -4.57
N ILE A 216 -0.78 24.58 -3.52
CA ILE A 216 0.66 24.26 -3.49
C ILE A 216 0.95 23.12 -4.47
N ASN A 217 0.09 22.09 -4.51
CA ASN A 217 0.26 21.02 -5.49
C ASN A 217 0.23 21.55 -6.93
N ALA A 218 -0.72 22.42 -7.24
CA ALA A 218 -0.86 22.99 -8.59
C ALA A 218 0.34 23.86 -8.97
N ASP A 219 0.85 24.67 -8.04
CA ASP A 219 2.07 25.48 -8.24
C ASP A 219 3.29 24.59 -8.52
N TRP A 220 3.52 23.56 -7.70
CA TRP A 220 4.68 22.68 -7.86
C TRP A 220 4.65 21.90 -9.17
N ILE A 221 3.48 21.40 -9.58
CA ILE A 221 3.32 20.73 -10.88
C ILE A 221 3.71 21.67 -12.02
N LYS A 222 3.21 22.92 -11.99
CA LYS A 222 3.53 23.91 -13.03
C LYS A 222 5.03 24.22 -13.05
N ARG A 223 5.63 24.51 -11.90
CA ARG A 223 7.07 24.79 -11.78
C ARG A 223 7.93 23.64 -12.29
N PHE A 224 7.55 22.41 -11.96
CA PHE A 224 8.24 21.21 -12.42
C PHE A 224 8.18 21.07 -13.95
N GLN A 225 7.01 21.29 -14.55
CA GLN A 225 6.82 21.23 -16.00
C GLN A 225 7.61 22.33 -16.72
N ASP A 226 7.56 23.56 -16.22
CA ASP A 226 8.30 24.70 -16.78
C ASP A 226 9.82 24.43 -16.75
N GLN A 227 10.34 23.92 -15.62
CA GLN A 227 11.76 23.62 -15.44
C GLN A 227 12.22 22.41 -16.28
N THR A 228 11.36 21.40 -16.45
CA THR A 228 11.65 20.25 -17.32
C THR A 228 11.75 20.67 -18.79
N ALA A 229 10.91 21.63 -19.22
CA ALA A 229 10.91 22.13 -20.60
C ALA A 229 12.14 22.99 -20.94
N THR A 230 12.74 23.66 -19.96
CA THR A 230 13.96 24.48 -20.15
C THR A 230 15.28 23.71 -19.99
N GLY A 231 15.24 22.42 -19.62
CA GLY A 231 16.42 21.55 -19.55
C GLY A 231 17.46 21.97 -18.50
N SER A 232 17.04 22.64 -17.42
CA SER A 232 17.91 23.09 -16.31
C SER A 232 17.54 22.46 -14.97
#